data_AF-A0A9K3PX19-F1
#
_entry.id   AF-A0A9K3PX19-F1
#
_cell.length_a   1.000
_cell.length_b   1.000
_cell.length_c   1.000
_cell.angle_alpha   90.00
_cell.angle_beta   90.00
_cell.angle_gamma   90.00
#
_symmetry.space_group_name_H-M   'P 1'
#
loop_
_entity.id
_entity.type
_entity.pdbx_description
1 polymer ?
#
loop_
_entity_poly.entity_id
_entity_poly.type
_entity_poly.pdbx_seq_one_letter_code
_entity_poly.pdbx_strand_id
1 'polypeptide(L)'
;MRRASGVFTLVIEELEENQQCSNAVSIADTNPTGQVSIFGSTKYSNIDSSLPECQQTAISSSGVWYSFCLDSTRFVQARVDDFDGSVTVYSGSCNELQYAAADSSGKVMWTASKGEKYWVFVHGVGKITGDFALSILAGGLLRPTPNSNNQCIFSERLLTPKWGTAVSVTNTTVNGHIAYHAPGCGELLDPSTSSGLWYSVIGNGAGLRASTCDTTSGFIARVAVHGGSCQSLMCIDEGGPNCGEESSVAWIGEVRKEYFILVEGLSSSFGEFNLTLEEVIPQSSSGCTTPVEVSLNQISILGSTVDGSSHDGRLCIGTAFASSTVWYAIEGTGGAMFASTCDPNSDIFAKLEIYTGDCDALKCSPSETYGFGNQMAIEWDTVLGENYLLQVYGSGTPGNGDFTINVEELPSNHKCTGASEDFEFGSSLRVSTVFCSKAGPSSRSDIIENGSWYKIDVPTRQRVIFSA
;
A
#
# COMPACT_ATOMS: atom_id res chain seq x y z
N MET A 1 -34.38 21.82 -44.94
CA MET A 1 -35.27 20.91 -44.19
C MET A 1 -34.90 19.47 -44.51
N ARG A 2 -34.08 18.80 -43.68
CA ARG A 2 -33.89 17.35 -43.79
C ARG A 2 -35.01 16.70 -42.98
N ARG A 3 -35.99 16.10 -43.66
CA ARG A 3 -36.97 15.23 -43.02
C ARG A 3 -36.26 13.92 -42.70
N ALA A 4 -36.05 13.64 -41.41
CA ALA A 4 -35.69 12.30 -40.97
C ALA A 4 -37.00 11.51 -40.82
N SER A 5 -37.13 10.42 -41.55
CA SER A 5 -38.16 9.41 -41.33
C SER A 5 -37.47 8.15 -40.81
N GLY A 6 -37.91 7.67 -39.64
CA GLY A 6 -37.46 6.43 -39.02
C GLY A 6 -38.67 5.63 -38.56
N VAL A 7 -38.57 4.31 -38.64
CA VAL A 7 -39.53 3.40 -38.00
C VAL A 7 -39.06 3.21 -36.56
N PHE A 8 -39.93 3.47 -35.59
CA PHE A 8 -39.68 3.18 -34.19
C PHE A 8 -40.68 2.14 -33.71
N THR A 9 -40.23 1.28 -32.79
CA THR A 9 -41.09 0.37 -32.06
C THR A 9 -41.47 1.06 -30.76
N LEU A 10 -42.76 1.33 -30.59
CA LEU A 10 -43.30 1.76 -29.31
C LEU A 10 -43.56 0.51 -28.47
N VAL A 11 -42.75 0.28 -27.44
CA VAL A 11 -43.04 -0.74 -26.43
C VAL A 11 -43.81 -0.03 -25.31
N ILE A 12 -45.05 -0.45 -25.10
CA ILE A 12 -45.84 -0.04 -23.94
C ILE A 12 -45.70 -1.17 -22.93
N GLU A 13 -44.88 -0.96 -21.92
CA GLU A 13 -44.77 -1.86 -20.77
C GLU A 13 -45.70 -1.36 -19.67
N GLU A 14 -46.40 -2.28 -19.02
CA GLU A 14 -47.14 -1.97 -17.79
C GLU A 14 -46.08 -1.55 -16.75
N LEU A 15 -46.26 -0.39 -16.09
CA LEU A 15 -45.35 0.05 -15.03
C LEU A 15 -45.36 -1.02 -13.94
N GLU A 16 -44.30 -1.83 -13.87
CA GLU A 16 -44.19 -2.84 -12.82
C GLU A 16 -44.28 -2.16 -11.45
N GLU A 17 -45.12 -2.71 -10.57
CA GLU A 17 -45.18 -2.27 -9.18
C GLU A 17 -43.88 -2.66 -8.49
N ASN A 18 -42.84 -1.84 -8.61
CA ASN A 18 -41.54 -2.03 -7.95
C ASN A 18 -41.28 -0.95 -6.90
N GLN A 19 -42.34 -0.54 -6.22
CA GLN A 19 -42.34 0.55 -5.25
C GLN A 19 -41.89 0.13 -3.84
N GLN A 20 -41.63 -1.17 -3.64
CA GLN A 20 -41.15 -1.74 -2.38
C GLN A 20 -39.92 -2.61 -2.64
N CYS A 21 -39.04 -2.75 -1.64
CA CYS A 21 -37.90 -3.66 -1.78
C CYS A 21 -38.34 -5.11 -2.10
N SER A 22 -39.45 -5.58 -1.51
CA SER A 22 -39.96 -6.95 -1.70
C SER A 22 -40.43 -7.26 -3.12
N ASN A 23 -40.77 -6.23 -3.92
CA ASN A 23 -41.17 -6.35 -5.32
C ASN A 23 -40.16 -5.70 -6.28
N ALA A 24 -38.90 -5.59 -5.87
CA ALA A 24 -37.85 -5.06 -6.74
C ALA A 24 -37.70 -5.88 -8.03
N VAL A 25 -37.59 -5.19 -9.16
CA VAL A 25 -37.36 -5.81 -10.47
C VAL A 25 -35.97 -6.44 -10.48
N SER A 26 -35.89 -7.73 -10.80
CA SER A 26 -34.61 -8.43 -10.89
C SER A 26 -33.93 -8.16 -12.22
N ILE A 27 -32.70 -7.67 -12.16
CA ILE A 27 -31.84 -7.43 -13.31
C ILE A 27 -30.87 -8.61 -13.42
N ALA A 28 -30.87 -9.27 -14.57
CA ALA A 28 -29.98 -10.41 -14.82
C ALA A 28 -28.52 -9.98 -14.89
N ASP A 29 -27.62 -10.84 -14.42
CA ASP A 29 -26.19 -10.65 -14.61
C ASP A 29 -25.85 -10.78 -16.11
N THR A 30 -25.46 -9.68 -16.75
CA THR A 30 -24.91 -9.71 -18.10
C THR A 30 -23.40 -9.85 -18.07
N ASN A 31 -22.84 -10.53 -19.09
CA ASN A 31 -21.40 -10.68 -19.33
C ASN A 31 -20.61 -9.41 -18.91
N PRO A 32 -19.45 -9.52 -18.22
CA PRO A 32 -18.67 -8.41 -17.63
C PRO A 32 -18.29 -7.21 -18.52
N THR A 33 -18.69 -7.18 -19.80
CA THR A 33 -18.52 -6.06 -20.73
C THR A 33 -19.85 -5.44 -21.21
N GLY A 34 -20.99 -5.98 -20.78
CA GLY A 34 -22.32 -5.54 -21.20
C GLY A 34 -22.86 -4.40 -20.33
N GLN A 35 -23.49 -3.42 -20.98
CA GLN A 35 -24.36 -2.44 -20.35
C GLN A 35 -25.81 -2.94 -20.43
N VAL A 36 -26.52 -2.93 -19.31
CA VAL A 36 -27.97 -3.09 -19.28
C VAL A 36 -28.59 -1.71 -19.11
N SER A 37 -29.45 -1.31 -20.05
CA SER A 37 -30.23 -0.08 -19.94
C SER A 37 -31.70 -0.42 -19.75
N ILE A 38 -32.27 0.04 -18.64
CA ILE A 38 -33.66 -0.17 -18.26
C ILE A 38 -34.35 1.18 -18.22
N PHE A 39 -35.51 1.29 -18.84
CA PHE A 39 -36.32 2.50 -18.75
C PHE A 39 -37.31 2.38 -17.59
N GLY A 40 -37.53 3.48 -16.87
CA GLY A 40 -38.43 3.52 -15.72
C GLY A 40 -38.98 4.91 -15.46
N SER A 41 -39.87 5.05 -14.47
CA SER A 41 -40.41 6.34 -14.05
C SER A 41 -40.65 6.39 -12.55
N THR A 42 -40.26 7.49 -11.91
CA THR A 42 -40.56 7.75 -10.49
C THR A 42 -41.86 8.55 -10.31
N LYS A 43 -42.52 9.02 -11.39
CA LYS A 43 -43.71 9.89 -11.34
C LYS A 43 -44.93 9.29 -10.63
N TYR A 44 -45.03 7.95 -10.61
CA TYR A 44 -46.19 7.23 -10.06
C TYR A 44 -45.83 6.39 -8.83
N SER A 45 -44.67 6.67 -8.22
CA SER A 45 -44.15 5.93 -7.07
C SER A 45 -44.46 6.64 -5.75
N ASN A 46 -44.31 5.92 -4.64
CA ASN A 46 -44.45 6.45 -3.29
C ASN A 46 -43.07 6.65 -2.63
N ILE A 47 -43.01 7.51 -1.62
CA ILE A 47 -41.83 7.64 -0.75
C ILE A 47 -41.77 6.40 0.14
N ASP A 48 -40.64 5.69 0.12
CA ASP A 48 -40.38 4.61 1.08
C ASP A 48 -39.74 5.21 2.35
N SER A 49 -40.58 5.55 3.32
CA SER A 49 -40.15 6.15 4.58
C SER A 49 -39.50 5.16 5.56
N SER A 50 -39.37 3.88 5.18
CA SER A 50 -38.73 2.84 6.00
C SER A 50 -37.23 2.70 5.75
N LEU A 51 -36.70 3.49 4.81
CA LEU A 51 -35.31 3.42 4.39
C LEU A 51 -34.33 3.93 5.46
N PRO A 52 -33.21 3.22 5.71
CA PRO A 52 -32.15 3.73 6.56
C PRO A 52 -31.52 4.99 5.94
N GLU A 53 -31.33 6.03 6.75
CA GLU A 53 -30.71 7.29 6.31
C GLU A 53 -29.24 7.08 5.92
N CYS A 54 -28.85 7.61 4.76
CA CYS A 54 -27.47 7.66 4.31
C CYS A 54 -26.86 9.03 4.63
N GLN A 55 -25.62 9.03 5.15
CA GLN A 55 -24.82 10.19 5.58
C GLN A 55 -25.15 11.52 4.86
N GLN A 56 -26.13 12.24 5.42
CA GLN A 56 -26.52 13.65 5.24
C GLN A 56 -27.79 14.01 4.42
N THR A 57 -28.55 13.08 3.85
CA THR A 57 -29.87 13.43 3.28
C THR A 57 -30.91 12.32 3.44
N ALA A 58 -32.02 12.64 4.11
CA ALA A 58 -33.19 11.78 4.13
C ALA A 58 -33.76 11.63 2.71
N ILE A 59 -34.03 10.39 2.32
CA ILE A 59 -34.74 10.08 1.08
C ILE A 59 -36.14 10.67 1.20
N SER A 60 -36.39 11.74 0.45
CA SER A 60 -37.59 12.58 0.55
C SER A 60 -38.44 12.57 -0.72
N SER A 61 -37.97 11.88 -1.75
CA SER A 61 -38.66 11.68 -3.03
C SER A 61 -39.16 10.25 -3.16
N SER A 62 -40.25 10.09 -3.92
CA SER A 62 -40.68 8.77 -4.36
C SER A 62 -39.62 8.08 -5.21
N GLY A 63 -39.58 6.74 -5.17
CA GLY A 63 -38.62 5.97 -5.94
C GLY A 63 -39.06 4.53 -6.21
N VAL A 64 -38.22 3.84 -6.96
CA VAL A 64 -38.48 2.48 -7.44
C VAL A 64 -37.27 1.58 -7.22
N TRP A 65 -37.53 0.29 -7.06
CA TRP A 65 -36.58 -0.72 -6.64
C TRP A 65 -36.20 -1.67 -7.75
N TYR A 66 -34.89 -1.95 -7.81
CA TYR A 66 -34.29 -2.99 -8.62
C TYR A 66 -33.43 -3.88 -7.73
N SER A 67 -33.21 -5.11 -8.15
CA SER A 67 -32.27 -6.01 -7.49
C SER A 67 -31.39 -6.70 -8.51
N PHE A 68 -30.18 -7.06 -8.10
CA PHE A 68 -29.29 -7.86 -8.93
C PHE A 68 -28.45 -8.76 -8.02
N CYS A 69 -27.99 -9.88 -8.58
CA CYS A 69 -27.09 -10.83 -7.94
C CYS A 69 -26.01 -11.17 -8.97
N LEU A 70 -24.75 -11.17 -8.55
CA LEU A 70 -23.64 -11.35 -9.47
C LEU A 70 -23.02 -12.75 -9.40
N ASP A 71 -22.64 -13.28 -10.55
CA ASP A 71 -21.92 -14.54 -10.68
C ASP A 71 -20.40 -14.37 -10.46
N SER A 72 -19.94 -13.12 -10.35
CA SER A 72 -18.53 -12.74 -10.11
C SER A 72 -18.42 -11.46 -9.28
N THR A 73 -17.34 -11.35 -8.48
CA THR A 73 -17.03 -10.12 -7.75
C THR A 73 -16.43 -9.10 -8.71
N ARG A 74 -16.98 -7.87 -8.74
CA ARG A 74 -16.57 -6.81 -9.68
C ARG A 74 -17.06 -5.43 -9.24
N PHE A 75 -16.56 -4.38 -9.89
CA PHE A 75 -17.18 -3.06 -9.77
C PHE A 75 -18.51 -3.04 -10.52
N VAL A 76 -19.47 -2.29 -10.01
CA VAL A 76 -20.71 -2.00 -10.72
C VAL A 76 -20.93 -0.51 -10.68
N GLN A 77 -21.35 0.03 -11.81
CA GLN A 77 -21.81 1.41 -11.88
C GLN A 77 -23.30 1.40 -12.22
N ALA A 78 -24.08 2.09 -11.40
CA ALA A 78 -25.46 2.44 -11.73
C ALA A 78 -25.52 3.92 -12.08
N ARG A 79 -26.15 4.25 -13.20
CA ARG A 79 -26.35 5.62 -13.67
C ARG A 79 -27.79 5.84 -14.05
N VAL A 80 -28.36 6.93 -13.59
CA VAL A 80 -29.69 7.42 -13.95
C VAL A 80 -29.50 8.58 -14.92
N ASP A 81 -30.06 8.43 -16.10
CA ASP A 81 -30.10 9.46 -17.13
C ASP A 81 -31.55 9.96 -17.27
N ASP A 82 -31.71 11.19 -17.79
CA ASP A 82 -32.99 11.82 -18.21
C ASP A 82 -33.79 12.62 -17.14
N PHE A 83 -33.38 12.60 -15.86
CA PHE A 83 -33.85 13.58 -14.85
C PHE A 83 -32.84 13.80 -13.72
N ASP A 84 -33.09 14.77 -12.82
CA ASP A 84 -32.29 15.04 -11.61
C ASP A 84 -32.55 13.95 -10.54
N GLY A 85 -32.04 12.76 -10.85
CA GLY A 85 -32.20 11.53 -10.09
C GLY A 85 -30.97 11.18 -9.26
N SER A 86 -31.17 10.37 -8.25
CA SER A 86 -30.15 9.80 -7.36
C SER A 86 -30.30 8.29 -7.30
N VAL A 87 -29.19 7.62 -7.00
CA VAL A 87 -29.15 6.16 -6.86
C VAL A 87 -28.56 5.82 -5.52
N THR A 88 -29.31 5.03 -4.75
CA THR A 88 -28.85 4.46 -3.48
C THR A 88 -28.81 2.94 -3.60
N VAL A 89 -27.77 2.32 -3.08
CA VAL A 89 -27.52 0.87 -3.14
C VAL A 89 -27.44 0.31 -1.73
N TYR A 90 -28.15 -0.79 -1.53
CA TYR A 90 -28.21 -1.53 -0.27
C TYR A 90 -27.82 -3.00 -0.48
N SER A 91 -27.37 -3.66 0.59
CA SER A 91 -27.20 -5.11 0.70
C SER A 91 -28.12 -5.67 1.80
N GLY A 92 -28.07 -6.98 2.04
CA GLY A 92 -28.88 -7.65 3.06
C GLY A 92 -30.29 -7.98 2.57
N SER A 93 -31.26 -7.97 3.48
CA SER A 93 -32.66 -8.32 3.20
C SER A 93 -33.57 -7.09 3.27
N CYS A 94 -34.74 -7.12 2.64
CA CYS A 94 -35.68 -5.99 2.71
C CYS A 94 -36.14 -5.62 4.13
N ASN A 95 -35.99 -6.53 5.10
CA ASN A 95 -36.30 -6.26 6.51
C ASN A 95 -35.09 -5.72 7.29
N GLU A 96 -33.89 -5.83 6.73
CA GLU A 96 -32.61 -5.44 7.33
C GLU A 96 -31.67 -4.99 6.23
N LEU A 97 -32.01 -3.85 5.62
CA LEU A 97 -31.20 -3.26 4.55
C LEU A 97 -29.96 -2.63 5.15
N GLN A 98 -28.80 -3.04 4.63
CA GLN A 98 -27.52 -2.46 4.98
C GLN A 98 -27.07 -1.53 3.87
N TYR A 99 -26.55 -0.37 4.25
CA TYR A 99 -26.06 0.60 3.28
C TYR A 99 -24.82 0.07 2.55
N ALA A 100 -24.83 0.13 1.21
CA ALA A 100 -23.69 -0.27 0.38
C ALA A 100 -23.01 0.93 -0.31
N ALA A 101 -23.76 1.80 -0.98
CA ALA A 101 -23.23 3.00 -1.64
C ALA A 101 -24.35 3.97 -2.07
N ALA A 102 -24.07 5.26 -2.22
CA ALA A 102 -24.97 6.25 -2.80
C ALA A 102 -24.20 7.42 -3.41
N ASP A 103 -24.81 8.12 -4.36
CA ASP A 103 -24.36 9.42 -4.83
C ASP A 103 -25.57 10.28 -5.27
N SER A 104 -25.51 11.57 -4.97
CA SER A 104 -26.45 12.59 -5.43
C SER A 104 -26.25 13.03 -6.89
N SER A 105 -25.16 12.61 -7.55
CA SER A 105 -24.85 12.96 -8.94
C SER A 105 -25.64 12.18 -10.00
N GLY A 106 -26.52 11.26 -9.57
CA GLY A 106 -27.20 10.31 -10.47
C GLY A 106 -26.31 9.17 -10.95
N LYS A 107 -25.08 9.05 -10.44
CA LYS A 107 -24.15 7.94 -10.74
C LYS A 107 -23.52 7.42 -9.45
N VAL A 108 -23.67 6.13 -9.15
CA VAL A 108 -23.01 5.48 -8.03
C VAL A 108 -22.14 4.32 -8.50
N MET A 109 -20.99 4.13 -7.86
CA MET A 109 -20.09 3.01 -8.09
C MET A 109 -19.84 2.26 -6.78
N TRP A 110 -19.87 0.93 -6.81
CA TRP A 110 -19.56 0.10 -5.65
C TRP A 110 -18.93 -1.22 -6.08
N THR A 111 -18.25 -1.88 -5.13
CA THR A 111 -17.76 -3.25 -5.30
C THR A 111 -18.86 -4.22 -4.91
N ALA A 112 -19.26 -5.08 -5.85
CA ALA A 112 -20.29 -6.09 -5.63
C ALA A 112 -19.66 -7.47 -5.49
N SER A 113 -20.00 -8.18 -4.40
CA SER A 113 -19.54 -9.54 -4.09
C SER A 113 -20.27 -10.60 -4.91
N LYS A 114 -19.54 -11.63 -5.37
CA LYS A 114 -20.14 -12.82 -5.98
C LYS A 114 -21.16 -13.46 -5.04
N GLY A 115 -22.35 -13.75 -5.57
CA GLY A 115 -23.43 -14.44 -4.86
C GLY A 115 -24.17 -13.59 -3.83
N GLU A 116 -23.77 -12.32 -3.66
CA GLU A 116 -24.46 -11.38 -2.80
C GLU A 116 -25.54 -10.64 -3.59
N LYS A 117 -26.72 -10.48 -2.96
CA LYS A 117 -27.84 -9.77 -3.55
C LYS A 117 -27.81 -8.32 -3.09
N TYR A 118 -27.93 -7.42 -4.07
CA TYR A 118 -27.96 -5.98 -3.85
C TYR A 118 -29.31 -5.41 -4.31
N TRP A 119 -29.69 -4.31 -3.68
CA TRP A 119 -30.93 -3.58 -3.94
C TRP A 119 -30.57 -2.15 -4.38
N VAL A 120 -31.03 -1.76 -5.57
CA VAL A 120 -30.79 -0.44 -6.15
C VAL A 120 -32.10 0.34 -6.07
N PHE A 121 -32.08 1.44 -5.34
CA PHE A 121 -33.20 2.35 -5.20
C PHE A 121 -32.94 3.60 -6.05
N VAL A 122 -33.76 3.79 -7.08
CA VAL A 122 -33.72 4.97 -7.97
C VAL A 122 -34.77 5.96 -7.49
N HIS A 123 -34.34 7.17 -7.16
CA HIS A 123 -35.20 8.21 -6.61
C HIS A 123 -34.79 9.60 -7.12
N GLY A 124 -35.56 10.64 -6.81
CA GLY A 124 -35.21 12.02 -7.18
C GLY A 124 -34.39 12.74 -6.12
N VAL A 125 -33.86 13.91 -6.48
CA VAL A 125 -33.36 14.88 -5.50
C VAL A 125 -34.52 15.75 -5.01
N GLY A 126 -34.79 15.75 -3.70
CA GLY A 126 -35.89 16.51 -3.10
C GLY A 126 -37.28 15.93 -3.41
N LYS A 127 -38.12 16.67 -4.16
CA LYS A 127 -39.47 16.21 -4.59
C LYS A 127 -39.56 16.00 -6.10
N ILE A 128 -38.43 15.98 -6.79
CA ILE A 128 -38.38 15.83 -8.25
C ILE A 128 -38.69 14.38 -8.59
N THR A 129 -39.55 14.17 -9.59
CA THR A 129 -39.83 12.86 -10.17
C THR A 129 -39.73 12.96 -11.68
N GLY A 130 -39.32 11.89 -12.33
CA GLY A 130 -39.02 11.90 -13.76
C GLY A 130 -39.05 10.50 -14.37
N ASP A 131 -39.05 10.48 -15.68
CA ASP A 131 -38.73 9.27 -16.44
C ASP A 131 -37.21 9.14 -16.48
N PHE A 132 -36.70 7.92 -16.54
CA PHE A 132 -35.28 7.67 -16.51
C PHE A 132 -34.83 6.48 -17.33
N ALA A 133 -33.55 6.50 -17.70
CA ALA A 133 -32.82 5.31 -18.10
C ALA A 133 -31.83 4.94 -17.00
N LEU A 134 -32.01 3.77 -16.39
CA LEU A 134 -31.06 3.16 -15.47
C LEU A 134 -30.08 2.32 -16.28
N SER A 135 -28.84 2.77 -16.36
CA SER A 135 -27.74 2.00 -16.90
C SER A 135 -27.02 1.30 -15.78
N ILE A 136 -27.03 -0.03 -15.78
CA ILE A 136 -26.12 -0.84 -14.99
C ILE A 136 -24.99 -1.28 -15.90
N LEU A 137 -23.82 -0.74 -15.63
CA LEU A 137 -22.58 -1.18 -16.25
C LEU A 137 -21.99 -2.23 -15.32
N ALA A 138 -21.76 -3.43 -15.84
CA ALA A 138 -20.76 -4.29 -15.26
C ALA A 138 -19.44 -3.50 -15.35
N GLY A 139 -19.00 -2.90 -14.25
CA GLY A 139 -17.60 -2.59 -14.12
C GLY A 139 -16.86 -3.91 -14.32
N GLY A 140 -15.71 -3.86 -14.99
CA GLY A 140 -14.94 -5.05 -15.29
C GLY A 140 -14.73 -5.93 -14.04
N LEU A 141 -14.45 -7.21 -14.27
CA LEU A 141 -14.02 -8.14 -13.23
C LEU A 141 -13.01 -7.46 -12.29
N LEU A 142 -12.93 -7.86 -11.02
CA LEU A 142 -11.90 -7.37 -10.09
C LEU A 142 -10.45 -7.54 -10.58
N ARG A 143 -10.23 -8.14 -11.76
CA ARG A 143 -9.00 -7.94 -12.52
C ARG A 143 -9.17 -6.73 -13.43
N PRO A 144 -8.51 -5.59 -13.14
CA PRO A 144 -8.32 -4.56 -14.15
C PRO A 144 -7.82 -5.23 -15.43
N THR A 145 -8.25 -4.76 -16.60
CA THR A 145 -7.46 -5.07 -17.80
C THR A 145 -6.02 -4.66 -17.49
N PRO A 146 -4.98 -5.43 -17.89
CA PRO A 146 -3.60 -5.05 -17.64
C PRO A 146 -3.39 -3.56 -17.89
N ASN A 147 -2.77 -2.87 -16.94
CA ASN A 147 -2.49 -1.43 -16.96
C ASN A 147 -3.63 -0.45 -16.66
N SER A 148 -4.84 -0.92 -16.31
CA SER A 148 -5.97 0.00 -15.99
C SER A 148 -6.01 0.48 -14.53
N ASN A 149 -5.28 -0.18 -13.63
CA ASN A 149 -5.06 0.27 -12.25
C ASN A 149 -3.90 1.28 -12.12
N ASN A 150 -3.74 2.15 -13.10
CA ASN A 150 -2.64 3.12 -13.19
C ASN A 150 -2.89 4.43 -12.40
N GLN A 151 -4.00 4.51 -11.67
CA GLN A 151 -4.30 5.59 -10.72
C GLN A 151 -4.82 4.98 -9.42
N CYS A 152 -4.55 5.62 -8.29
CA CYS A 152 -4.99 5.14 -6.98
C CYS A 152 -6.51 4.87 -6.93
N ILE A 153 -7.33 5.74 -7.54
CA ILE A 153 -8.79 5.58 -7.58
C ILE A 153 -9.25 4.34 -8.37
N PHE A 154 -8.38 3.80 -9.21
CA PHE A 154 -8.58 2.57 -9.98
C PHE A 154 -7.78 1.40 -9.42
N SER A 155 -7.32 1.47 -8.17
CA SER A 155 -6.54 0.41 -7.55
C SER A 155 -7.23 -0.96 -7.66
N GLU A 156 -6.45 -1.99 -7.98
CA GLU A 156 -6.93 -3.38 -7.95
C GLU A 156 -7.04 -3.85 -6.51
N ARG A 157 -8.25 -4.13 -6.06
CA ARG A 157 -8.48 -4.59 -4.68
C ARG A 157 -8.10 -6.07 -4.54
N LEU A 158 -7.06 -6.32 -3.76
CA LEU A 158 -6.63 -7.65 -3.35
C LEU A 158 -7.50 -8.16 -2.20
N LEU A 159 -7.74 -9.48 -2.17
CA LEU A 159 -8.34 -10.12 -1.00
C LEU A 159 -7.34 -10.08 0.15
N THR A 160 -7.81 -9.73 1.35
CA THR A 160 -6.97 -9.80 2.54
C THR A 160 -6.61 -11.27 2.81
N PRO A 161 -5.32 -11.64 2.83
CA PRO A 161 -4.90 -13.01 3.09
C PRO A 161 -5.27 -13.41 4.52
N LYS A 162 -5.42 -14.71 4.74
CA LYS A 162 -5.46 -15.31 6.07
C LYS A 162 -4.13 -15.97 6.36
N TRP A 163 -3.80 -16.17 7.63
CA TRP A 163 -2.62 -16.94 8.05
C TRP A 163 -2.43 -18.23 7.24
N GLY A 164 -1.22 -18.41 6.70
CA GLY A 164 -0.85 -19.56 5.87
C GLY A 164 -1.38 -19.52 4.43
N THR A 165 -1.95 -18.40 3.98
CA THR A 165 -2.39 -18.18 2.59
C THR A 165 -1.75 -16.92 2.02
N ALA A 166 -1.63 -16.89 0.70
CA ALA A 166 -1.14 -15.73 -0.04
C ALA A 166 -2.07 -15.43 -1.23
N VAL A 167 -2.12 -14.16 -1.61
CA VAL A 167 -2.85 -13.67 -2.78
C VAL A 167 -1.82 -13.12 -3.75
N SER A 168 -1.70 -13.73 -4.93
CA SER A 168 -0.75 -13.30 -5.95
C SER A 168 -1.46 -12.78 -7.19
N VAL A 169 -0.92 -11.72 -7.77
CA VAL A 169 -1.39 -11.12 -9.03
C VAL A 169 -0.20 -10.85 -9.95
N THR A 170 -0.31 -11.35 -11.18
CA THR A 170 0.68 -11.07 -12.23
C THR A 170 0.17 -9.92 -13.10
N ASN A 171 1.00 -8.90 -13.28
CA ASN A 171 0.68 -7.74 -14.12
C ASN A 171 1.97 -7.16 -14.74
N THR A 172 1.83 -6.06 -15.49
CA THR A 172 2.96 -5.41 -16.15
C THR A 172 2.89 -3.90 -16.02
N THR A 173 4.01 -3.23 -15.80
CA THR A 173 4.09 -1.76 -15.88
C THR A 173 4.35 -1.27 -17.31
N VAL A 174 4.48 -2.18 -18.29
CA VAL A 174 4.68 -1.86 -19.71
C VAL A 174 3.45 -1.12 -20.24
N ASN A 175 3.65 0.08 -20.81
CA ASN A 175 2.57 1.00 -21.21
C ASN A 175 1.64 1.46 -20.06
N GLY A 176 2.08 1.32 -18.80
CA GLY A 176 1.40 1.97 -17.69
C GLY A 176 1.57 3.50 -17.74
N HIS A 177 0.77 4.18 -16.94
CA HIS A 177 0.87 5.64 -16.80
C HIS A 177 1.73 5.98 -15.58
N ILE A 178 2.33 7.18 -15.61
CA ILE A 178 3.01 7.73 -14.45
C ILE A 178 2.04 7.75 -13.27
N ALA A 179 2.45 7.26 -12.11
CA ALA A 179 1.66 7.26 -10.89
C ALA A 179 1.58 8.69 -10.29
N TYR A 180 0.94 9.60 -11.04
CA TYR A 180 0.73 10.98 -10.63
C TYR A 180 0.09 11.03 -9.23
N HIS A 181 0.67 11.85 -8.34
CA HIS A 181 0.22 12.12 -6.97
C HIS A 181 0.52 11.07 -5.90
N ALA A 182 1.35 10.05 -6.17
CA ALA A 182 1.98 9.32 -5.07
C ALA A 182 2.90 10.29 -4.31
N PRO A 183 2.68 10.59 -3.02
CA PRO A 183 3.71 11.25 -2.23
C PRO A 183 4.93 10.34 -2.17
N GLY A 184 6.10 10.95 -2.07
CA GLY A 184 7.31 10.21 -1.81
C GLY A 184 7.17 9.28 -0.60
N CYS A 185 7.71 8.07 -0.68
CA CYS A 185 7.72 7.09 0.39
C CYS A 185 9.10 6.46 0.47
N GLY A 186 9.67 6.35 1.68
CA GLY A 186 11.03 5.83 1.85
C GLY A 186 12.08 6.63 1.08
N GLU A 187 12.81 5.94 0.20
CA GLU A 187 13.89 6.51 -0.62
C GLU A 187 13.38 7.32 -1.80
N LEU A 188 12.11 7.15 -2.15
CA LEU A 188 11.44 7.95 -3.16
C LEU A 188 11.08 9.30 -2.53
N LEU A 189 12.05 10.19 -2.34
CA LEU A 189 11.82 11.53 -1.76
C LEU A 189 11.05 12.46 -2.71
N ASP A 190 10.96 12.10 -3.99
CA ASP A 190 10.20 12.81 -5.01
C ASP A 190 8.92 12.04 -5.40
N PRO A 191 7.85 12.73 -5.81
CA PRO A 191 6.66 12.09 -6.36
C PRO A 191 7.04 11.12 -7.48
N SER A 192 6.45 9.93 -7.48
CA SER A 192 6.70 8.91 -8.51
C SER A 192 6.65 9.53 -9.92
N THR A 193 7.75 9.37 -10.66
CA THR A 193 7.87 9.77 -12.07
C THR A 193 7.83 8.56 -13.01
N SER A 194 7.72 7.36 -12.45
CA SER A 194 7.74 6.09 -13.18
C SER A 194 6.33 5.57 -13.46
N SER A 195 6.24 4.66 -14.44
CA SER A 195 5.03 3.89 -14.68
C SER A 195 4.73 3.00 -13.47
N GLY A 196 3.54 3.15 -12.88
CA GLY A 196 3.16 2.43 -11.67
C GLY A 196 1.73 1.91 -11.72
N LEU A 197 1.49 0.81 -11.00
CA LEU A 197 0.18 0.20 -10.85
C LEU A 197 -0.21 0.15 -9.37
N TRP A 198 -1.46 0.49 -9.10
CA TRP A 198 -2.04 0.59 -7.77
C TRP A 198 -2.87 -0.65 -7.43
N TYR A 199 -2.74 -1.08 -6.19
CA TYR A 199 -3.52 -2.14 -5.57
C TYR A 199 -4.06 -1.64 -4.23
N SER A 200 -5.09 -2.28 -3.70
CA SER A 200 -5.63 -1.94 -2.39
C SER A 200 -5.97 -3.18 -1.56
N VAL A 201 -5.86 -3.06 -0.25
CA VAL A 201 -6.25 -4.10 0.71
C VAL A 201 -6.87 -3.49 1.96
N ILE A 202 -7.81 -4.21 2.58
CA ILE A 202 -8.32 -3.87 3.91
C ILE A 202 -7.53 -4.61 4.98
N GLY A 203 -7.01 -3.87 5.95
CA GLY A 203 -6.34 -4.45 7.11
C GLY A 203 -7.27 -5.32 7.96
N ASN A 204 -6.70 -6.41 8.49
CA ASN A 204 -7.37 -7.41 9.33
C ASN A 204 -6.89 -7.41 10.79
N GLY A 205 -6.01 -6.47 11.17
CA GLY A 205 -5.34 -6.40 12.46
C GLY A 205 -4.05 -7.22 12.55
N ALA A 206 -3.64 -7.90 11.48
CA ALA A 206 -2.39 -8.66 11.42
C ALA A 206 -1.31 -7.88 10.65
N GLY A 207 -0.08 -8.39 10.72
CA GLY A 207 0.99 -7.98 9.83
C GLY A 207 0.69 -8.44 8.40
N LEU A 208 0.89 -7.57 7.43
CA LEU A 208 0.76 -7.86 6.01
C LEU A 208 2.10 -7.63 5.34
N ARG A 209 2.43 -8.46 4.34
CA ARG A 209 3.62 -8.30 3.50
C ARG A 209 3.24 -8.31 2.04
N ALA A 210 3.63 -7.27 1.32
CA ALA A 210 3.52 -7.16 -0.13
C ALA A 210 4.91 -7.36 -0.74
N SER A 211 5.05 -8.27 -1.71
CA SER A 211 6.35 -8.66 -2.26
C SER A 211 6.30 -8.92 -3.76
N THR A 212 7.33 -8.49 -4.47
CA THR A 212 7.62 -8.90 -5.86
C THR A 212 8.76 -9.90 -5.98
N CYS A 213 9.33 -10.36 -4.85
CA CYS A 213 10.53 -11.19 -4.77
C CYS A 213 10.42 -12.58 -5.39
N ASP A 214 9.21 -13.10 -5.60
CA ASP A 214 9.00 -14.44 -6.16
C ASP A 214 9.11 -14.48 -7.69
N THR A 215 9.57 -13.39 -8.32
CA THR A 215 9.77 -13.30 -9.77
C THR A 215 11.13 -12.77 -10.12
N THR A 216 11.70 -13.25 -11.23
CA THR A 216 12.74 -12.52 -11.96
C THR A 216 12.04 -11.52 -12.87
N SER A 217 11.84 -10.31 -12.37
CA SER A 217 11.38 -9.20 -13.17
C SER A 217 12.55 -8.70 -14.04
N GLY A 218 12.29 -8.30 -15.27
CA GLY A 218 13.32 -7.75 -16.17
C GLY A 218 13.69 -6.29 -15.87
N PHE A 219 13.35 -5.81 -14.67
CA PHE A 219 13.47 -4.41 -14.26
C PHE A 219 13.54 -4.32 -12.73
N ILE A 220 14.00 -3.18 -12.22
CA ILE A 220 14.06 -2.95 -10.77
C ILE A 220 12.67 -2.55 -10.27
N ALA A 221 11.92 -3.50 -9.71
CA ALA A 221 10.58 -3.29 -9.16
C ALA A 221 10.66 -2.74 -7.72
N ARG A 222 9.87 -1.70 -7.44
CA ARG A 222 9.68 -1.08 -6.13
C ARG A 222 8.25 -1.28 -5.66
N VAL A 223 8.06 -1.54 -4.36
CA VAL A 223 6.75 -1.68 -3.73
C VAL A 223 6.63 -0.66 -2.60
N ALA A 224 5.65 0.22 -2.67
CA ALA A 224 5.34 1.18 -1.61
C ALA A 224 3.93 0.96 -1.08
N VAL A 225 3.71 1.24 0.21
CA VAL A 225 2.41 1.17 0.87
C VAL A 225 2.03 2.55 1.35
N HIS A 226 0.79 2.93 1.08
CA HIS A 226 0.21 4.20 1.48
C HIS A 226 -1.10 4.00 2.23
N GLY A 227 -1.37 4.89 3.18
CA GLY A 227 -2.64 4.99 3.88
C GLY A 227 -3.40 6.26 3.49
N GLY A 228 -4.55 6.49 4.13
CA GLY A 228 -5.37 7.67 3.91
C GLY A 228 -6.36 7.47 2.77
N SER A 229 -6.39 8.41 1.82
CA SER A 229 -7.26 8.34 0.64
C SER A 229 -6.48 8.73 -0.62
N CYS A 230 -6.96 8.38 -1.81
CA CYS A 230 -6.30 8.77 -3.06
C CYS A 230 -6.14 10.28 -3.28
N GLN A 231 -6.83 11.12 -2.49
CA GLN A 231 -6.72 12.58 -2.54
C GLN A 231 -5.73 13.13 -1.50
N SER A 232 -5.35 12.31 -0.53
CA SER A 232 -4.45 12.65 0.59
C SER A 232 -3.73 11.39 1.07
N LEU A 233 -2.94 10.80 0.17
CA LEU A 233 -2.14 9.63 0.47
C LEU A 233 -1.06 10.00 1.49
N MET A 234 -0.77 9.07 2.40
CA MET A 234 0.33 9.18 3.36
C MET A 234 1.21 7.94 3.21
N CYS A 235 2.52 8.12 3.09
CA CYS A 235 3.46 7.01 3.07
C CYS A 235 3.34 6.19 4.37
N ILE A 236 3.12 4.89 4.22
CA ILE A 236 3.24 3.92 5.30
C ILE A 236 4.66 3.37 5.32
N ASP A 237 5.07 2.72 4.24
CA ASP A 237 6.44 2.20 4.13
C ASP A 237 6.78 1.91 2.66
N GLU A 238 8.07 1.82 2.34
CA GLU A 238 8.57 1.41 1.02
C GLU A 238 9.51 0.22 1.18
N GLY A 239 9.34 -0.79 0.34
CA GLY A 239 10.32 -1.85 0.19
C GLY A 239 11.49 -1.41 -0.68
N GLY A 240 12.71 -1.50 -0.16
CA GLY A 240 13.93 -1.41 -0.98
C GLY A 240 14.06 -2.53 -2.03
N PRO A 241 15.18 -2.58 -2.78
CA PRO A 241 15.53 -3.73 -3.61
C PRO A 241 16.00 -4.87 -2.70
N ASN A 242 15.07 -5.75 -2.33
CA ASN A 242 15.18 -6.62 -1.15
C ASN A 242 15.58 -8.05 -1.47
N CYS A 243 15.58 -8.40 -2.75
CA CYS A 243 15.70 -9.77 -3.21
C CYS A 243 16.30 -9.83 -4.62
N GLY A 244 17.17 -8.87 -4.94
CA GLY A 244 17.73 -8.67 -6.28
C GLY A 244 17.23 -7.35 -6.87
N GLU A 245 16.57 -7.44 -8.03
CA GLU A 245 15.94 -6.27 -8.67
C GLU A 245 14.52 -6.01 -8.12
N GLU A 246 13.99 -6.92 -7.29
CA GLU A 246 12.64 -6.90 -6.74
C GLU A 246 12.57 -6.34 -5.31
N SER A 247 11.35 -6.11 -4.81
CA SER A 247 11.09 -5.39 -3.57
C SER A 247 10.03 -6.07 -2.68
N SER A 248 10.10 -5.83 -1.38
CA SER A 248 9.16 -6.38 -0.39
C SER A 248 8.96 -5.43 0.78
N VAL A 249 7.74 -5.26 1.25
CA VAL A 249 7.41 -4.33 2.33
C VAL A 249 6.39 -4.95 3.26
N ALA A 250 6.57 -4.77 4.57
CA ALA A 250 5.70 -5.32 5.59
C ALA A 250 5.18 -4.23 6.53
N TRP A 251 3.91 -4.28 6.90
CA TRP A 251 3.27 -3.29 7.76
C TRP A 251 2.14 -3.91 8.58
N ILE A 252 1.70 -3.21 9.63
CA ILE A 252 0.51 -3.60 10.40
C ILE A 252 -0.75 -3.08 9.72
N GLY A 253 -1.61 -3.99 9.27
CA GLY A 253 -2.87 -3.63 8.64
C GLY A 253 -3.98 -3.43 9.67
N GLU A 254 -4.27 -2.21 10.10
CA GLU A 254 -5.34 -1.92 11.05
C GLU A 254 -6.71 -2.43 10.58
N VAL A 255 -7.49 -3.00 11.50
CA VAL A 255 -8.80 -3.58 11.20
C VAL A 255 -9.70 -2.57 10.48
N ARG A 256 -10.20 -2.95 9.29
CA ARG A 256 -11.10 -2.14 8.44
C ARG A 256 -10.49 -0.87 7.84
N LYS A 257 -9.19 -0.63 8.01
CA LYS A 257 -8.49 0.47 7.34
C LYS A 257 -8.05 0.03 5.94
N GLU A 258 -8.20 0.91 4.97
CA GLU A 258 -7.76 0.67 3.59
C GLU A 258 -6.32 1.15 3.39
N TYR A 259 -5.53 0.31 2.73
CA TYR A 259 -4.14 0.57 2.35
C TYR A 259 -4.02 0.45 0.84
N PHE A 260 -3.18 1.31 0.25
CA PHE A 260 -2.90 1.36 -1.18
C PHE A 260 -1.46 0.93 -1.42
N ILE A 261 -1.27 -0.09 -2.24
CA ILE A 261 0.05 -0.63 -2.59
C ILE A 261 0.38 -0.12 -4.00
N LEU A 262 1.50 0.57 -4.16
CA LEU A 262 2.02 1.01 -5.44
C LEU A 262 3.17 0.09 -5.85
N VAL A 263 3.08 -0.50 -7.04
CA VAL A 263 4.21 -1.20 -7.68
C VAL A 263 4.68 -0.38 -8.86
N GLU A 264 5.94 0.03 -8.84
CA GLU A 264 6.55 0.84 -9.90
C GLU A 264 7.98 0.40 -10.22
N GLY A 265 8.56 0.93 -11.30
CA GLY A 265 9.96 0.68 -11.63
C GLY A 265 10.89 1.80 -11.19
N LEU A 266 12.07 1.46 -10.69
CA LEU A 266 13.12 2.43 -10.38
C LEU A 266 13.62 3.10 -11.67
N SER A 267 13.88 4.41 -11.62
CA SER A 267 14.44 5.19 -12.74
C SER A 267 13.69 5.02 -14.07
N SER A 268 12.36 5.00 -14.02
CA SER A 268 11.47 4.81 -15.17
C SER A 268 11.61 3.46 -15.90
N SER A 269 12.20 2.46 -15.24
CA SER A 269 12.18 1.08 -15.73
C SER A 269 10.76 0.50 -15.67
N PHE A 270 10.49 -0.53 -16.46
CA PHE A 270 9.17 -1.16 -16.52
C PHE A 270 9.31 -2.62 -16.98
N GLY A 271 8.35 -3.45 -16.61
CA GLY A 271 8.35 -4.87 -16.95
C GLY A 271 7.18 -5.62 -16.34
N GLU A 272 7.20 -6.94 -16.50
CA GLU A 272 6.26 -7.85 -15.82
C GLU A 272 6.70 -8.11 -14.38
N PHE A 273 5.74 -8.25 -13.48
CA PHE A 273 5.96 -8.59 -12.09
C PHE A 273 4.85 -9.50 -11.58
N ASN A 274 5.13 -10.22 -10.49
CA ASN A 274 4.11 -10.87 -9.68
C ASN A 274 4.11 -10.22 -8.30
N LEU A 275 2.99 -9.63 -7.91
CA LEU A 275 2.79 -9.09 -6.58
C LEU A 275 2.11 -10.15 -5.71
N THR A 276 2.79 -10.61 -4.68
CA THR A 276 2.26 -11.50 -3.65
C THR A 276 1.95 -10.70 -2.38
N LEU A 277 0.75 -10.86 -1.86
CA LEU A 277 0.31 -10.33 -0.58
C LEU A 277 0.02 -11.48 0.38
N GLU A 278 0.64 -11.46 1.55
CA GLU A 278 0.47 -12.50 2.58
C GLU A 278 0.37 -11.92 3.98
N GLU A 279 -0.12 -12.73 4.92
CA GLU A 279 -0.12 -12.41 6.34
C GLU A 279 1.21 -12.83 6.96
N VAL A 280 1.82 -11.94 7.73
CA VAL A 280 3.07 -12.17 8.46
C VAL A 280 2.89 -11.91 9.94
N ILE A 281 3.53 -12.72 10.77
CA ILE A 281 3.59 -12.49 12.22
C ILE A 281 4.83 -11.64 12.49
N PRO A 282 4.73 -10.59 13.34
CA PRO A 282 5.90 -9.88 13.82
C PRO A 282 6.93 -10.84 14.42
N GLN A 283 8.11 -10.90 13.82
CA GLN A 283 9.18 -11.77 14.25
C GLN A 283 9.90 -11.07 15.40
N SER A 284 9.60 -11.51 16.62
CA SER A 284 10.19 -10.96 17.83
C SER A 284 10.49 -12.08 18.82
N SER A 285 11.59 -11.94 19.55
CA SER A 285 11.95 -12.84 20.64
C SER A 285 12.21 -12.04 21.91
N SER A 286 11.51 -12.39 22.98
CA SER A 286 11.74 -11.82 24.30
C SER A 286 13.03 -12.36 24.96
N GLY A 287 13.69 -13.36 24.38
CA GLY A 287 14.84 -14.03 24.99
C GLY A 287 16.13 -13.73 24.25
N CYS A 288 17.10 -13.12 24.94
CA CYS A 288 18.46 -12.93 24.41
C CYS A 288 19.11 -14.27 23.99
N THR A 289 18.84 -15.37 24.69
CA THR A 289 19.44 -16.70 24.43
C THR A 289 18.84 -17.40 23.20
N THR A 290 17.71 -16.91 22.72
CA THR A 290 16.99 -17.46 21.56
C THR A 290 16.53 -16.30 20.68
N PRO A 291 17.46 -15.48 20.17
CA PRO A 291 17.13 -14.31 19.38
C PRO A 291 16.53 -14.71 18.02
N VAL A 292 15.86 -13.77 17.35
CA VAL A 292 15.41 -13.96 15.97
C VAL A 292 16.63 -13.83 15.06
N GLU A 293 16.97 -14.90 14.33
CA GLU A 293 18.06 -14.86 13.34
C GLU A 293 17.64 -13.98 12.15
N VAL A 294 18.48 -12.99 11.84
CA VAL A 294 18.27 -12.03 10.76
C VAL A 294 19.14 -12.42 9.59
N SER A 295 18.53 -12.53 8.40
CA SER A 295 19.26 -12.68 7.15
C SER A 295 19.39 -11.32 6.47
N LEU A 296 20.57 -11.00 5.94
CA LEU A 296 20.83 -9.75 5.19
C LEU A 296 19.99 -9.63 3.89
N ASN A 297 19.32 -10.70 3.47
CA ASN A 297 18.37 -10.70 2.35
C ASN A 297 16.94 -10.34 2.79
N GLN A 298 16.72 -9.98 4.06
CA GLN A 298 15.42 -9.59 4.61
C GLN A 298 15.48 -8.12 5.02
N ILE A 299 15.00 -7.25 4.14
CA ILE A 299 15.26 -5.81 4.29
C ILE A 299 14.15 -5.09 5.06
N SER A 300 13.04 -5.75 5.41
CA SER A 300 12.10 -5.23 6.42
C SER A 300 11.54 -6.38 7.25
N ILE A 301 11.97 -6.45 8.51
CA ILE A 301 11.47 -7.40 9.49
C ILE A 301 10.44 -6.66 10.33
N LEU A 302 9.20 -7.13 10.23
CA LEU A 302 8.15 -6.67 11.12
C LEU A 302 8.41 -7.23 12.52
N GLY A 303 8.49 -6.37 13.53
CA GLY A 303 8.75 -6.70 14.92
C GLY A 303 7.72 -6.08 15.87
N SER A 304 7.69 -6.57 17.10
CA SER A 304 6.83 -6.02 18.15
C SER A 304 7.53 -6.10 19.50
N THR A 305 7.40 -5.06 20.31
CA THR A 305 7.86 -5.06 21.72
C THR A 305 6.74 -5.39 22.69
N VAL A 306 5.48 -5.55 22.23
CA VAL A 306 4.31 -5.73 23.10
C VAL A 306 4.46 -6.93 24.04
N ASP A 307 5.01 -8.04 23.55
CA ASP A 307 5.27 -9.27 24.31
C ASP A 307 6.77 -9.44 24.69
N GLY A 308 7.56 -8.38 24.57
CA GLY A 308 8.98 -8.42 24.92
C GLY A 308 9.23 -8.55 26.43
N SER A 309 10.43 -8.97 26.82
CA SER A 309 10.82 -9.08 28.23
C SER A 309 11.26 -7.75 28.81
N SER A 310 11.13 -7.56 30.12
CA SER A 310 11.77 -6.44 30.81
C SER A 310 13.30 -6.49 30.64
N HIS A 311 13.90 -5.34 30.31
CA HIS A 311 15.35 -5.20 30.19
C HIS A 311 16.07 -5.36 31.55
N ASP A 312 17.20 -6.07 31.61
CA ASP A 312 18.03 -6.22 32.83
C ASP A 312 19.04 -5.05 33.05
N GLY A 313 18.72 -3.87 32.52
CA GLY A 313 19.41 -2.62 32.84
C GLY A 313 20.82 -2.41 32.29
N ARG A 314 21.39 -3.35 31.51
CA ARG A 314 22.74 -3.19 30.92
C ARG A 314 22.65 -2.70 29.49
N LEU A 315 22.46 -1.40 29.33
CA LEU A 315 22.52 -0.71 28.04
C LEU A 315 23.97 -0.38 27.67
N CYS A 316 24.23 -0.32 26.37
CA CYS A 316 25.49 0.21 25.85
C CYS A 316 25.59 1.73 25.93
N ILE A 317 24.44 2.41 25.87
CA ILE A 317 24.37 3.86 25.91
C ILE A 317 23.23 4.28 26.86
N GLY A 318 23.54 5.11 27.85
CA GLY A 318 22.54 5.77 28.69
C GLY A 318 22.11 5.01 29.95
N THR A 319 20.87 5.26 30.37
CA THR A 319 20.29 4.78 31.64
C THR A 319 19.10 3.86 31.37
N ALA A 320 18.98 2.77 32.14
CA ALA A 320 17.94 1.76 32.00
C ALA A 320 16.52 2.33 31.82
N PHE A 321 15.74 1.72 30.92
CA PHE A 321 14.34 2.05 30.66
C PHE A 321 13.42 0.92 31.13
N ALA A 322 12.14 1.24 31.35
CA ALA A 322 11.12 0.30 31.83
C ALA A 322 10.32 -0.38 30.70
N SER A 323 10.78 -0.30 29.46
CA SER A 323 10.09 -0.90 28.30
C SER A 323 10.49 -2.35 28.07
N SER A 324 9.63 -3.05 27.33
CA SER A 324 9.88 -4.40 26.87
C SER A 324 10.91 -4.37 25.73
N THR A 325 11.79 -5.37 25.71
CA THR A 325 12.86 -5.52 24.71
C THR A 325 12.71 -6.82 23.96
N VAL A 326 13.17 -6.81 22.71
CA VAL A 326 13.25 -8.00 21.87
C VAL A 326 14.62 -8.09 21.21
N TRP A 327 15.00 -9.31 20.84
CA TRP A 327 16.37 -9.66 20.45
C TRP A 327 16.43 -10.30 19.08
N TYR A 328 17.44 -9.88 18.31
CA TYR A 328 17.79 -10.37 17.00
C TYR A 328 19.26 -10.79 16.98
N ALA A 329 19.62 -11.76 16.15
CA ALA A 329 21.00 -12.21 15.95
C ALA A 329 21.38 -12.07 14.48
N ILE A 330 22.61 -11.62 14.24
CA ILE A 330 23.17 -11.39 12.91
C ILE A 330 24.60 -11.93 12.91
N GLU A 331 24.92 -12.78 11.93
CA GLU A 331 26.28 -13.25 11.69
C GLU A 331 27.06 -12.20 10.87
N GLY A 332 28.22 -11.80 11.36
CA GLY A 332 29.08 -10.83 10.70
C GLY A 332 29.64 -11.33 9.37
N THR A 333 29.76 -10.42 8.40
CA THR A 333 30.30 -10.71 7.06
C THR A 333 31.78 -10.34 6.93
N GLY A 334 32.33 -9.62 7.90
CA GLY A 334 33.65 -9.00 7.79
C GLY A 334 33.62 -7.59 7.19
N GLY A 335 32.45 -7.14 6.72
CA GLY A 335 32.17 -5.78 6.26
C GLY A 335 31.50 -4.92 7.34
N ALA A 336 31.15 -3.68 6.98
CA ALA A 336 30.32 -2.82 7.82
C ALA A 336 28.84 -3.18 7.62
N MET A 337 28.09 -3.22 8.72
CA MET A 337 26.65 -3.44 8.70
C MET A 337 25.90 -2.22 9.21
N PHE A 338 24.65 -2.11 8.78
CA PHE A 338 23.73 -1.06 9.14
C PHE A 338 22.39 -1.65 9.56
N ALA A 339 21.80 -1.09 10.62
CA ALA A 339 20.46 -1.43 11.05
C ALA A 339 19.65 -0.16 11.34
N SER A 340 18.38 -0.13 10.91
CA SER A 340 17.51 1.04 11.06
C SER A 340 16.10 0.65 11.48
N THR A 341 15.55 1.43 12.41
CA THR A 341 14.12 1.44 12.78
C THR A 341 13.41 2.69 12.29
N CYS A 342 14.02 3.39 11.31
CA CYS A 342 13.51 4.66 10.81
C CYS A 342 12.33 4.46 9.86
N ASP A 343 11.21 4.01 10.41
CA ASP A 343 9.94 3.89 9.72
C ASP A 343 8.94 4.92 10.29
N PRO A 344 8.45 5.88 9.47
CA PRO A 344 7.53 6.94 9.89
C PRO A 344 6.22 6.43 10.53
N ASN A 345 5.92 5.13 10.43
CA ASN A 345 4.70 4.50 10.94
C ASN A 345 4.95 3.48 12.05
N SER A 346 6.15 3.44 12.63
CA SER A 346 6.38 2.72 13.89
C SER A 346 5.55 3.32 15.02
N ASP A 347 4.85 2.45 15.78
CA ASP A 347 3.97 2.85 16.90
C ASP A 347 4.75 3.33 18.14
N ILE A 348 6.08 3.15 18.12
CA ILE A 348 6.98 3.45 19.24
C ILE A 348 8.22 4.20 18.79
N PHE A 349 8.88 4.81 19.77
CA PHE A 349 10.22 5.36 19.61
C PHE A 349 11.24 4.21 19.68
N ALA A 350 11.28 3.36 18.67
CA ALA A 350 12.18 2.20 18.62
C ALA A 350 13.65 2.65 18.66
N LYS A 351 14.43 2.02 19.53
CA LYS A 351 15.87 2.23 19.73
C LYS A 351 16.61 0.92 19.50
N LEU A 352 17.86 1.05 19.06
CA LEU A 352 18.72 -0.06 18.66
C LEU A 352 20.02 -0.07 19.45
N GLU A 353 20.43 -1.25 19.90
CA GLU A 353 21.75 -1.48 20.51
C GLU A 353 22.36 -2.80 20.03
N ILE A 354 23.67 -2.81 19.83
CA ILE A 354 24.39 -3.95 19.26
C ILE A 354 25.45 -4.47 20.23
N TYR A 355 25.46 -5.79 20.40
CA TYR A 355 26.29 -6.50 21.37
C TYR A 355 27.06 -7.64 20.73
N THR A 356 28.15 -8.06 21.39
CA THR A 356 28.85 -9.33 21.17
C THR A 356 28.92 -10.13 22.47
N GLY A 357 29.30 -11.40 22.36
CA GLY A 357 29.33 -12.36 23.47
C GLY A 357 27.95 -12.94 23.78
N ASP A 358 27.87 -13.67 24.89
CA ASP A 358 26.64 -14.36 25.30
C ASP A 358 25.79 -13.46 26.23
N CYS A 359 24.53 -13.84 26.45
CA CYS A 359 23.59 -13.10 27.30
C CYS A 359 24.05 -12.90 28.74
N ASP A 360 24.85 -13.83 29.27
CA ASP A 360 25.42 -13.73 30.62
C ASP A 360 26.64 -12.78 30.69
N ALA A 361 27.19 -12.40 29.54
CA ALA A 361 28.44 -11.65 29.41
C ALA A 361 28.43 -10.65 28.24
N LEU A 362 27.29 -10.00 27.99
CA LEU A 362 27.12 -9.05 26.90
C LEU A 362 28.18 -7.94 26.93
N LYS A 363 28.81 -7.73 25.77
CA LYS A 363 29.76 -6.64 25.53
C LYS A 363 29.20 -5.74 24.44
N CYS A 364 29.30 -4.45 24.65
CA CYS A 364 28.89 -3.49 23.63
C CYS A 364 29.81 -3.55 22.43
N SER A 365 29.23 -3.75 21.25
CA SER A 365 29.98 -3.59 20.01
C SER A 365 30.14 -2.09 19.74
N PRO A 366 31.33 -1.61 19.36
CA PRO A 366 31.49 -0.24 18.91
C PRO A 366 30.59 0.03 17.71
N SER A 367 29.73 1.05 17.82
CA SER A 367 28.80 1.43 16.77
C SER A 367 28.67 2.95 16.66
N GLU A 368 28.52 3.44 15.44
CA GLU A 368 28.04 4.80 15.18
C GLU A 368 26.51 4.81 15.26
N THR A 369 25.94 5.87 15.84
CA THR A 369 24.48 5.96 16.06
C THR A 369 23.93 7.21 15.37
N TYR A 370 22.77 7.05 14.75
CA TYR A 370 22.08 8.08 14.00
C TYR A 370 20.65 8.20 14.54
N GLY A 371 20.32 9.34 15.15
CA GLY A 371 19.00 9.60 15.73
C GLY A 371 18.16 10.49 14.83
N PHE A 372 16.92 10.07 14.56
CA PHE A 372 15.96 10.80 13.73
C PHE A 372 14.66 11.03 14.51
N GLY A 373 14.63 12.10 15.30
CA GLY A 373 13.52 12.34 16.23
C GLY A 373 13.27 11.14 17.15
N ASN A 374 12.24 10.36 16.83
CA ASN A 374 11.78 9.23 17.63
C ASN A 374 12.44 7.89 17.25
N GLN A 375 13.11 7.82 16.09
CA GLN A 375 13.69 6.59 15.55
C GLN A 375 15.21 6.55 15.72
N MET A 376 15.82 5.42 15.41
CA MET A 376 17.27 5.23 15.49
C MET A 376 17.79 4.28 14.41
N ALA A 377 18.98 4.59 13.91
CA ALA A 377 19.80 3.69 13.13
C ALA A 377 21.20 3.56 13.74
N ILE A 378 21.85 2.44 13.47
CA ILE A 378 23.20 2.14 13.93
C ILE A 378 24.04 1.54 12.80
N GLU A 379 25.34 1.79 12.86
CA GLU A 379 26.33 1.24 11.94
C GLU A 379 27.50 0.66 12.74
N TRP A 380 27.97 -0.53 12.38
CA TRP A 380 29.10 -1.16 13.05
C TRP A 380 29.93 -2.02 12.09
N ASP A 381 31.23 -2.11 12.36
CA ASP A 381 32.12 -3.03 11.65
C ASP A 381 31.94 -4.46 12.19
N THR A 382 31.86 -5.44 11.30
CA THR A 382 31.72 -6.85 11.67
C THR A 382 32.98 -7.66 11.45
N VAL A 383 33.13 -8.74 12.22
CA VAL A 383 34.11 -9.80 11.97
C VAL A 383 33.38 -10.97 11.30
N LEU A 384 33.97 -11.51 10.23
CA LEU A 384 33.38 -12.63 9.48
C LEU A 384 33.13 -13.84 10.41
N GLY A 385 31.87 -14.28 10.49
CA GLY A 385 31.43 -15.41 11.30
C GLY A 385 31.27 -15.13 12.80
N GLU A 386 31.47 -13.89 13.25
CA GLU A 386 31.15 -13.50 14.64
C GLU A 386 29.65 -13.19 14.77
N ASN A 387 29.01 -13.72 15.81
CA ASN A 387 27.60 -13.44 16.08
C ASN A 387 27.45 -12.13 16.86
N TYR A 388 26.57 -11.27 16.35
CA TYR A 388 26.16 -10.03 16.99
C TYR A 388 24.71 -10.14 17.45
N LEU A 389 24.42 -9.57 18.61
CA LEU A 389 23.07 -9.51 19.18
C LEU A 389 22.55 -8.08 19.09
N LEU A 390 21.48 -7.90 18.33
CA LEU A 390 20.80 -6.63 18.14
C LEU A 390 19.55 -6.58 19.04
N GLN A 391 19.53 -5.62 19.94
CA GLN A 391 18.41 -5.37 20.82
C GLN A 391 17.55 -4.23 20.28
N VAL A 392 16.25 -4.46 20.24
CA VAL A 392 15.25 -3.41 19.95
C VAL A 392 14.40 -3.17 21.20
N TYR A 393 14.17 -1.89 21.52
CA TYR A 393 13.30 -1.50 22.61
C TYR A 393 12.58 -0.19 22.31
N GLY A 394 11.38 -0.02 22.85
CA GLY A 394 10.67 1.26 22.77
C GLY A 394 11.20 2.26 23.78
N SER A 395 11.30 3.52 23.39
CA SER A 395 11.46 4.65 24.30
C SER A 395 10.16 5.49 24.31
N GLY A 396 9.90 6.25 25.37
CA GLY A 396 8.71 7.12 25.43
C GLY A 396 7.40 6.43 25.85
N THR A 397 6.26 7.05 25.51
CA THR A 397 4.90 6.64 25.89
C THR A 397 3.97 6.62 24.66
N PRO A 398 3.39 5.48 24.28
CA PRO A 398 3.57 4.15 24.88
C PRO A 398 5.00 3.62 24.69
N GLY A 399 5.50 2.88 25.68
CA GLY A 399 6.86 2.33 25.66
C GLY A 399 6.99 1.01 24.90
N ASN A 400 5.87 0.44 24.45
CA ASN A 400 5.79 -0.83 23.72
C ASN A 400 4.81 -0.68 22.54
N GLY A 401 5.08 -1.40 21.45
CA GLY A 401 4.32 -1.38 20.20
C GLY A 401 5.11 -2.02 19.06
N ASP A 402 4.55 -1.90 17.87
CA ASP A 402 5.06 -2.52 16.66
C ASP A 402 6.08 -1.60 15.96
N PHE A 403 7.04 -2.23 15.28
CA PHE A 403 8.11 -1.54 14.56
C PHE A 403 8.54 -2.37 13.36
N THR A 404 9.26 -1.75 12.44
CA THR A 404 9.99 -2.44 11.37
C THR A 404 11.50 -2.25 11.62
N ILE A 405 12.28 -3.26 11.26
CA ILE A 405 13.73 -3.18 11.30
C ILE A 405 14.32 -3.62 9.97
N ASN A 406 15.19 -2.78 9.44
CA ASN A 406 15.92 -3.01 8.20
C ASN A 406 17.38 -3.26 8.58
N VAL A 407 17.98 -4.35 8.10
CA VAL A 407 19.37 -4.72 8.38
C VAL A 407 20.06 -5.07 7.07
N GLU A 408 21.26 -4.54 6.86
CA GLU A 408 21.99 -4.67 5.61
C GLU A 408 23.51 -4.62 5.78
N GLU A 409 24.22 -5.02 4.73
CA GLU A 409 25.66 -4.83 4.58
C GLU A 409 25.95 -3.60 3.74
N LEU A 410 26.80 -2.71 4.25
CA LEU A 410 27.21 -1.51 3.55
C LEU A 410 28.35 -1.82 2.56
N PRO A 411 28.35 -1.21 1.37
CA PRO A 411 29.44 -1.39 0.42
C PRO A 411 30.75 -0.83 0.99
N SER A 412 31.89 -1.41 0.60
CA SER A 412 33.21 -1.00 1.14
C SER A 412 33.54 0.48 0.94
N ASN A 413 32.91 1.14 -0.05
CA ASN A 413 33.08 2.56 -0.35
C ASN A 413 31.99 3.47 0.24
N HIS A 414 31.20 3.02 1.21
CA HIS A 414 30.24 3.87 1.93
C HIS A 414 30.91 5.01 2.72
N LYS A 415 32.19 4.89 3.08
CA LYS A 415 33.00 5.94 3.72
C LYS A 415 34.01 6.54 2.75
N CYS A 416 34.32 7.84 2.94
CA CYS A 416 35.34 8.57 2.18
C CYS A 416 36.73 7.88 2.22
N THR A 417 37.08 7.27 3.35
CA THR A 417 38.33 6.51 3.51
C THR A 417 38.38 5.25 2.66
N GLY A 418 37.23 4.70 2.28
CA GLY A 418 37.08 3.53 1.41
C GLY A 418 36.71 3.89 -0.03
N ALA A 419 36.86 5.17 -0.44
CA ALA A 419 36.46 5.61 -1.77
C ALA A 419 37.05 4.74 -2.89
N SER A 420 36.20 4.24 -3.78
CA SER A 420 36.63 3.40 -4.91
C SER A 420 37.43 4.23 -5.91
N GLU A 421 38.52 3.64 -6.43
CA GLU A 421 39.36 4.22 -7.49
C GLU A 421 38.97 3.72 -8.90
N ASP A 422 37.90 2.92 -9.01
CA ASP A 422 37.47 2.29 -10.27
C ASP A 422 36.78 3.27 -11.24
N PHE A 423 36.74 4.56 -10.90
CA PHE A 423 36.15 5.61 -11.73
C PHE A 423 37.23 6.34 -12.54
N GLU A 424 37.48 5.86 -13.76
CA GLU A 424 38.41 6.50 -14.70
C GLU A 424 37.74 7.58 -15.58
N PHE A 425 38.53 8.53 -16.07
CA PHE A 425 38.04 9.60 -16.94
C PHE A 425 37.47 9.03 -18.26
N GLY A 426 36.19 9.32 -18.53
CA GLY A 426 35.48 8.81 -19.72
C GLY A 426 34.79 7.46 -19.51
N SER A 427 34.87 6.87 -18.31
CA SER A 427 34.04 5.74 -17.92
C SER A 427 32.63 6.19 -17.54
N SER A 428 31.66 5.29 -17.72
CA SER A 428 30.31 5.42 -17.18
C SER A 428 30.13 4.34 -16.13
N LEU A 429 29.77 4.72 -14.92
CA LEU A 429 29.58 3.80 -13.81
C LEU A 429 28.09 3.77 -13.45
N ARG A 430 27.51 2.57 -13.37
CA ARG A 430 26.20 2.39 -12.74
C ARG A 430 26.42 2.26 -11.24
N VAL A 431 25.86 3.20 -10.49
CA VAL A 431 25.93 3.23 -9.02
C VAL A 431 24.51 3.25 -8.48
N SER A 432 24.29 2.53 -7.39
CA SER A 432 23.02 2.50 -6.66
C SER A 432 23.26 3.17 -5.31
N THR A 433 22.53 4.23 -4.97
CA THR A 433 22.64 4.98 -3.70
C THR A 433 21.54 4.59 -2.73
N VAL A 434 21.14 3.33 -2.79
CA VAL A 434 20.12 2.78 -1.90
C VAL A 434 20.75 2.80 -0.49
N PHE A 435 19.98 3.30 0.48
CA PHE A 435 20.05 3.13 1.92
C PHE A 435 20.71 4.21 2.80
N CYS A 436 19.99 4.50 3.90
CA CYS A 436 20.07 5.57 4.89
C CYS A 436 21.44 5.68 5.60
N SER A 437 22.53 5.86 4.87
CA SER A 437 23.87 6.06 5.41
C SER A 437 24.39 7.44 5.05
N LYS A 438 25.09 8.08 5.99
CA LYS A 438 25.45 9.49 5.89
C LYS A 438 26.55 9.71 4.84
N ALA A 439 26.20 10.13 3.62
CA ALA A 439 27.21 10.53 2.64
C ALA A 439 27.65 11.99 2.84
N GLY A 440 28.76 12.16 3.55
CA GLY A 440 29.67 13.30 3.39
C GLY A 440 29.15 14.72 3.69
N PRO A 441 30.03 15.73 3.54
CA PRO A 441 29.67 17.12 3.76
C PRO A 441 28.82 17.63 2.59
N SER A 442 27.50 17.62 2.77
CA SER A 442 26.57 18.40 1.94
C SER A 442 26.75 19.90 2.20
N SER A 443 26.66 20.72 1.14
CA SER A 443 26.60 22.19 1.26
C SER A 443 25.26 22.69 1.83
N ARG A 444 24.31 21.79 2.07
CA ARG A 444 23.07 22.01 2.83
C ARG A 444 23.12 21.16 4.09
N SER A 445 23.13 21.81 5.26
CA SER A 445 23.15 21.16 6.57
C SER A 445 21.93 20.29 6.91
N ASP A 446 20.92 20.28 6.04
CA ASP A 446 19.57 19.81 6.34
C ASP A 446 19.18 18.58 5.51
N ILE A 447 20.10 18.05 4.69
CA ILE A 447 19.84 16.89 3.82
C ILE A 447 20.99 15.88 4.00
N ILE A 448 20.65 14.69 4.52
CA ILE A 448 21.53 13.54 4.53
C ILE A 448 21.11 12.69 3.32
N GLU A 449 21.95 12.69 2.29
CA GLU A 449 21.77 11.85 1.11
C GLU A 449 22.66 10.61 1.25
N ASN A 450 22.18 9.48 0.75
CA ASN A 450 22.90 8.21 0.69
C ASN A 450 23.91 8.26 -0.45
N GLY A 451 25.08 7.63 -0.30
CA GLY A 451 26.10 7.78 -1.33
C GLY A 451 27.34 6.93 -1.15
N SER A 452 27.84 6.48 -2.29
CA SER A 452 29.12 5.79 -2.42
C SER A 452 30.21 6.80 -2.73
N TRP A 453 31.36 6.65 -2.07
CA TRP A 453 32.52 7.49 -2.33
C TRP A 453 33.35 6.96 -3.48
N TYR A 454 33.72 7.86 -4.38
CA TYR A 454 34.64 7.61 -5.48
C TYR A 454 35.76 8.64 -5.43
N LYS A 455 36.98 8.16 -5.70
CA LYS A 455 38.17 8.99 -5.77
C LYS A 455 38.60 9.09 -7.23
N ILE A 456 38.92 10.31 -7.65
CA ILE A 456 39.32 10.61 -9.02
C ILE A 456 40.58 11.46 -8.98
N ASP A 457 41.64 10.96 -9.60
CA ASP A 457 42.87 11.72 -9.80
C ASP A 457 42.79 12.49 -11.12
N VAL A 458 42.63 13.81 -11.04
CA VAL A 458 42.53 14.69 -12.22
C VAL A 458 43.94 15.15 -12.63
N PRO A 459 44.52 14.69 -13.77
CA PRO A 459 45.96 14.84 -14.00
C PRO A 459 46.44 16.26 -14.37
N THR A 460 45.57 17.26 -14.56
CA THR A 460 45.93 18.65 -14.89
C THR A 460 44.77 19.60 -14.55
N ARG A 461 44.94 20.93 -14.65
CA ARG A 461 43.88 21.95 -14.48
C ARG A 461 42.79 21.88 -15.57
N GLN A 462 42.11 20.75 -15.69
CA GLN A 462 41.00 20.55 -16.61
C GLN A 462 39.68 20.70 -15.88
N ARG A 463 38.67 21.18 -16.62
CA ARG A 463 37.29 21.22 -16.13
C ARG A 463 36.73 19.80 -16.21
N VAL A 464 36.44 19.20 -15.07
CA VAL A 464 35.70 17.94 -14.98
C VAL A 464 34.21 18.27 -14.89
N ILE A 465 33.39 17.57 -15.68
CA ILE A 465 31.94 17.70 -15.66
C ILE A 465 31.40 16.35 -15.20
N PHE A 466 30.66 16.35 -14.10
CA PHE A 466 29.88 15.22 -13.65
C PHE A 466 28.46 15.38 -14.21
N SER A 467 27.94 14.35 -14.85
CA SER A 467 26.55 14.28 -15.32
C SER A 467 25.92 13.04 -14.70
N ALA A 468 24.78 13.22 -14.03
CA ALA A 468 23.93 12.15 -13.53
C ALA A 468 22.84 11.84 -14.55
#